data_AF-A0A932P9E6-F1
#
_entry.id   AF-A0A932P9E6-F1
#
_cell.length_a   1.000
_cell.length_b   1.000
_cell.length_c   1.000
_cell.angle_alpha   90.00
_cell.angle_beta   90.00
_cell.angle_gamma   90.00
#
_symmetry.space_group_name_H-M   'P 1'
#
loop_
_entity.id
_entity.type
_entity.pdbx_description
1 polymer ?
#
loop_
_entity_poly.entity_id
_entity_poly.type
_entity_poly.pdbx_seq_one_letter_code
_entity_poly.pdbx_strand_id
1 'polypeptide(L)'
;MRALIVPVFIAIALAGNTKPACGSNERGHKVVAYIAYRQLDAATRSKVADLLRRHPELGDWQARSDGGPNADLNLFLFAAVFADEAHRWHAFDEPRSHYAGFPYVPRPEDQQDPLIRRVISPGRRIAVAVRRQPVERNSFRSAIRK
;
A
#
# COMPACT_ATOMS: atom_id res chain seq x y z
N MET A 1 -4.21 -48.44 -12.38
CA MET A 1 -3.31 -47.34 -11.96
C MET A 1 -3.39 -46.07 -12.84
N ARG A 2 -4.48 -45.83 -13.59
CA ARG A 2 -4.66 -44.60 -14.41
C ARG A 2 -5.61 -43.56 -13.79
N ALA A 3 -6.46 -43.97 -12.84
CA ALA A 3 -7.52 -43.14 -12.25
C ALA A 3 -7.05 -42.12 -11.20
N LEU A 4 -5.81 -42.26 -10.68
CA LEU A 4 -5.23 -41.34 -9.70
C LEU A 4 -4.32 -40.27 -10.33
N ILE A 5 -4.04 -40.38 -11.64
CA ILE A 5 -3.10 -39.50 -12.34
C ILE A 5 -3.73 -38.12 -12.58
N VAL A 6 -4.99 -38.09 -13.00
CA VAL A 6 -5.74 -36.86 -13.29
C VAL A 6 -5.92 -35.94 -12.07
N PRO A 7 -6.35 -36.42 -10.87
CA PRO A 7 -6.47 -35.53 -9.71
C PRO A 7 -5.11 -35.03 -9.20
N VAL A 8 -4.03 -35.80 -9.40
CA VAL A 8 -2.66 -35.36 -9.05
C VAL A 8 -2.19 -34.26 -10.00
N PHE A 9 -2.43 -34.37 -11.30
CA PHE A 9 -2.12 -33.30 -12.26
C PHE A 9 -2.94 -32.03 -11.99
N ILE A 10 -4.22 -32.16 -11.62
CA ILE A 10 -5.06 -31.02 -11.21
C ILE A 10 -4.50 -30.38 -9.94
N ALA A 11 -4.15 -31.17 -8.92
CA ALA A 11 -3.57 -30.65 -7.68
C ALA A 11 -2.22 -29.92 -7.92
N ILE A 12 -1.37 -30.46 -8.79
CA ILE A 12 -0.09 -29.83 -9.18
C ILE A 12 -0.34 -28.53 -9.97
N ALA A 13 -1.32 -28.51 -10.88
CA ALA A 13 -1.68 -27.32 -11.64
C ALA A 13 -2.27 -26.19 -10.77
N LEU A 14 -3.03 -26.53 -9.72
CA LEU A 14 -3.53 -25.54 -8.76
C LEU A 14 -2.45 -25.05 -7.78
N ALA A 15 -1.51 -25.91 -7.37
CA ALA A 15 -0.45 -25.54 -6.46
C ALA A 15 0.61 -24.61 -7.10
N GLY A 16 0.84 -24.73 -8.41
CA GLY A 16 1.82 -23.93 -9.15
C GLY A 16 1.45 -22.47 -9.42
N ASN A 17 0.22 -22.04 -9.11
CA ASN A 17 -0.31 -20.71 -9.45
C ASN A 17 -0.49 -19.77 -8.25
N THR A 18 0.16 -20.05 -7.12
CA THR A 18 0.21 -19.14 -5.98
C THR A 18 1.16 -17.98 -6.30
N LYS A 19 0.73 -17.06 -7.18
CA LYS A 19 1.39 -15.76 -7.29
C LYS A 19 1.47 -15.16 -5.89
N PRO A 20 2.63 -14.64 -5.45
CA PRO A 20 2.72 -14.00 -4.15
C PRO A 20 1.64 -12.94 -4.10
N ALA A 21 0.73 -13.07 -3.14
CA ALA A 21 -0.21 -12.03 -2.80
C ALA A 21 0.63 -10.90 -2.19
N CYS A 22 1.25 -10.09 -3.05
CA CYS A 22 1.90 -8.86 -2.64
C CYS A 22 0.82 -8.05 -1.92
N GLY A 23 1.06 -7.81 -0.63
CA GLY A 23 0.16 -7.09 0.25
C GLY A 23 0.16 -5.61 -0.07
N SER A 24 -0.38 -5.24 -1.22
CA SER A 24 -1.03 -3.95 -1.47
C SER A 24 -1.83 -4.11 -2.75
N ASN A 25 -3.05 -3.59 -2.80
CA ASN A 25 -3.87 -3.72 -4.00
C ASN A 25 -3.34 -2.71 -5.04
N GLU A 26 -2.25 -3.02 -5.75
CA GLU A 26 -1.72 -2.20 -6.86
C GLU A 26 -2.85 -1.66 -7.75
N ARG A 27 -3.83 -2.53 -8.07
CA ARG A 27 -5.04 -2.17 -8.81
C ARG A 27 -5.89 -1.11 -8.11
N GLY A 28 -6.11 -1.25 -6.81
CA GLY A 28 -6.84 -0.26 -6.00
C GLY A 28 -6.16 1.10 -5.98
N HIS A 29 -4.84 1.15 -5.75
CA HIS A 29 -4.05 2.38 -5.84
C HIS A 29 -4.19 3.04 -7.23
N LYS A 30 -4.06 2.25 -8.30
CA LYS A 30 -4.23 2.72 -9.68
C LYS A 30 -5.65 3.22 -9.98
N VAL A 31 -6.70 2.58 -9.45
CA VAL A 31 -8.09 3.05 -9.62
C VAL A 31 -8.30 4.40 -8.95
N VAL A 32 -7.85 4.57 -7.69
CA VAL A 32 -7.94 5.85 -6.97
C VAL A 32 -7.15 6.93 -7.72
N ALA A 33 -5.94 6.61 -8.17
CA ALA A 33 -5.10 7.52 -8.93
C ALA A 33 -5.74 7.93 -10.28
N TYR A 34 -6.37 7.00 -11.00
CA TYR A 34 -7.09 7.31 -12.24
C TYR A 34 -8.23 8.31 -11.99
N ILE A 35 -9.01 8.10 -10.93
CA ILE A 35 -10.10 9.01 -10.53
C ILE A 35 -9.54 10.39 -10.20
N ALA A 36 -8.45 10.47 -9.43
CA ALA A 36 -7.79 11.73 -9.09
C ALA A 36 -7.26 12.45 -10.34
N TYR A 37 -6.56 11.74 -11.23
CA TYR A 37 -6.03 12.30 -12.47
C TYR A 37 -7.12 12.94 -13.33
N ARG A 38 -8.29 12.30 -13.43
CA ARG A 38 -9.45 12.84 -14.15
C ARG A 38 -9.99 14.15 -13.57
N GLN A 39 -9.78 14.40 -12.27
CA GLN A 39 -10.21 15.62 -11.60
C GLN A 39 -9.18 16.75 -11.68
N LEU A 40 -7.92 16.45 -12.02
CA LEU A 40 -6.90 17.47 -12.25
C LEU A 40 -7.19 18.28 -13.52
N ASP A 41 -6.95 19.59 -13.46
CA ASP A 41 -6.89 20.43 -14.65
C ASP A 41 -5.64 20.14 -15.50
N ALA A 42 -5.64 20.63 -16.74
CA ALA A 42 -4.56 20.36 -17.69
C ALA A 42 -3.20 20.90 -17.22
N ALA A 43 -3.18 22.09 -16.60
CA ALA A 43 -1.95 22.70 -16.11
C ALA A 43 -1.32 21.88 -14.97
N THR A 44 -2.14 21.37 -14.07
CA THR A 44 -1.71 20.53 -12.95
C THR A 44 -1.23 19.17 -13.44
N ARG A 45 -1.93 18.55 -14.40
CA ARG A 45 -1.46 17.30 -15.03
C ARG A 45 -0.07 17.47 -15.65
N SER A 46 0.15 18.56 -16.40
CA SER A 46 1.46 18.85 -17.00
C SER A 46 2.55 18.98 -15.94
N LYS A 47 2.31 19.76 -14.88
CA LYS A 47 3.28 19.96 -13.79
C LYS A 47 3.64 18.66 -13.08
N VAL A 48 2.64 17.81 -12.84
CA VAL A 48 2.87 16.49 -12.22
C VAL A 48 3.65 15.59 -13.18
N ALA A 49 3.29 15.54 -14.47
CA ALA A 49 4.04 14.77 -15.46
C ALA A 49 5.50 15.22 -15.56
N ASP A 50 5.76 16.53 -15.58
CA ASP A 50 7.13 17.07 -15.60
C ASP A 50 7.93 16.68 -14.35
N LEU A 51 7.27 16.63 -13.19
CA LEU A 51 7.88 16.14 -11.96
C LEU A 51 8.22 14.65 -12.05
N LEU A 52 7.27 13.82 -12.49
CA LEU A 52 7.43 12.37 -12.58
C LEU A 52 8.46 11.95 -13.63
N ARG A 53 8.65 12.73 -14.70
CA ARG A 53 9.74 12.50 -15.68
C ARG A 53 11.14 12.70 -15.11
N ARG A 54 11.28 13.27 -13.92
CA ARG A 54 12.57 13.37 -13.22
C ARG A 54 12.74 12.27 -12.15
N HIS A 55 11.79 11.35 -12.05
CA HIS A 55 11.82 10.31 -11.04
C HIS A 55 12.92 9.27 -11.36
N PRO A 56 13.71 8.80 -10.37
CA PRO A 56 14.76 7.80 -10.59
C PRO A 56 14.24 6.51 -11.25
N GLU A 57 13.03 6.08 -10.88
CA GLU A 57 12.40 4.85 -11.38
C GLU A 57 11.66 5.02 -12.73
N LEU A 58 11.83 6.15 -13.42
CA LEU A 58 11.16 6.39 -14.69
C LEU A 58 11.40 5.25 -15.70
N GLY A 59 12.63 4.74 -15.77
CA GLY A 59 13.01 3.67 -16.69
C GLY A 59 12.26 2.36 -16.44
N ASP A 60 12.13 1.93 -15.18
CA ASP A 60 11.35 0.75 -14.80
C ASP A 60 9.87 0.92 -15.12
N TRP A 61 9.31 2.08 -14.78
CA TRP A 61 7.89 2.38 -15.06
C TRP A 61 7.57 2.38 -16.55
N GLN A 62 8.48 2.91 -17.38
CA GLN A 62 8.32 2.89 -18.83
C GLN A 62 8.44 1.46 -19.39
N ALA A 63 9.38 0.65 -18.90
CA ALA A 63 9.54 -0.73 -19.33
C ALA A 63 8.33 -1.62 -18.97
N ARG A 64 7.67 -1.32 -17.84
CA ARG A 64 6.45 -2.01 -17.37
C ARG A 64 5.17 -1.45 -17.97
N SER A 65 5.24 -0.33 -18.67
CA SER A 65 4.07 0.27 -19.31
C SER A 65 3.78 -0.44 -20.63
N ASP A 66 2.54 -0.89 -20.81
CA ASP A 66 2.09 -1.51 -22.06
C ASP A 66 1.98 -0.52 -23.24
N GLY A 67 2.56 0.69 -23.12
CA GLY A 67 2.48 1.71 -24.15
C GLY A 67 1.08 2.30 -24.35
N GLY A 68 0.23 2.24 -23.32
CA GLY A 68 -1.13 2.81 -23.36
C GLY A 68 -1.10 4.28 -23.83
N PRO A 69 -2.19 4.79 -24.45
CA PRO A 69 -2.19 6.00 -25.27
C PRO A 69 -1.87 7.31 -24.54
N ASN A 70 -1.78 7.27 -23.20
CA ASN A 70 -1.48 8.45 -22.38
C ASN A 70 -0.30 8.15 -21.45
N ALA A 71 0.90 8.53 -21.89
CA ALA A 71 2.12 8.34 -21.13
C ALA A 71 2.08 9.03 -19.76
N ASP A 72 1.50 10.23 -19.68
CA ASP A 72 1.45 11.01 -18.44
C ASP A 72 0.50 10.37 -17.42
N LEU A 73 -0.61 9.82 -17.88
CA LEU A 73 -1.48 9.00 -17.04
C LEU A 73 -0.73 7.76 -16.55
N ASN A 74 -0.01 7.05 -17.42
CA ASN A 74 0.74 5.85 -17.01
C ASN A 74 1.76 6.19 -15.91
N LEU A 75 2.51 7.28 -16.06
CA LEU A 75 3.44 7.76 -15.03
C LEU A 75 2.71 8.05 -13.70
N PHE A 76 1.56 8.72 -13.76
CA PHE A 76 0.75 9.01 -12.58
C PHE A 76 0.27 7.73 -11.88
N LEU A 77 -0.11 6.71 -12.65
CA LEU A 77 -0.55 5.42 -12.13
C LEU A 77 0.59 4.62 -11.48
N PHE A 78 1.79 4.64 -12.04
CA PHE A 78 2.95 3.98 -11.43
C PHE A 78 3.43 4.71 -10.17
N ALA A 79 3.43 6.05 -10.19
CA ALA A 79 3.76 6.85 -9.01
C ALA A 79 2.84 6.55 -7.82
N ALA A 80 1.56 6.21 -8.07
CA ALA A 80 0.61 5.85 -7.01
C ALA A 80 0.92 4.53 -6.28
N VAL A 81 1.75 3.67 -6.89
CA VAL A 81 2.17 2.37 -6.35
C VAL A 81 3.59 2.45 -5.78
N PHE A 82 4.36 3.46 -6.17
CA PHE A 82 5.76 3.61 -5.77
C PHE A 82 5.98 3.50 -4.26
N ALA A 83 5.11 4.09 -3.43
CA ALA A 83 5.25 4.00 -1.98
C ALA A 83 5.28 2.55 -1.47
N ASP A 84 4.45 1.68 -2.04
CA ASP A 84 4.47 0.26 -1.68
C ASP A 84 5.68 -0.44 -2.26
N GLU A 85 6.14 -0.06 -3.46
CA GLU A 85 7.33 -0.66 -4.09
C GLU A 85 8.66 -0.14 -3.49
N ALA A 86 8.63 0.99 -2.78
CA ALA A 86 9.79 1.67 -2.22
C ALA A 86 10.59 0.76 -1.27
N HIS A 87 9.96 -0.27 -0.71
CA HIS A 87 10.64 -1.30 0.08
C HIS A 87 11.80 -2.00 -0.65
N ARG A 88 11.83 -1.96 -1.99
CA ARG A 88 12.92 -2.53 -2.80
C ARG A 88 14.18 -1.66 -2.74
N TRP A 89 14.06 -0.41 -2.29
CA TRP A 89 15.14 0.56 -2.16
C TRP A 89 15.16 1.09 -0.74
N HIS A 90 16.03 0.54 0.11
CA HIS A 90 16.09 0.89 1.55
C HIS A 90 16.17 2.39 1.87
N ALA A 91 16.63 3.23 0.94
CA ALA A 91 16.67 4.68 1.11
C ALA A 91 15.28 5.35 1.08
N PHE A 92 14.26 4.68 0.54
CA PHE A 92 12.90 5.20 0.37
C PHE A 92 11.84 4.36 1.11
N ASP A 93 12.26 3.28 1.77
CA ASP A 93 11.36 2.37 2.50
C ASP A 93 10.84 3.02 3.79
N GLU A 94 9.55 3.37 3.80
CA GLU A 94 8.90 4.03 4.93
C GLU A 94 7.64 3.26 5.39
N PRO A 95 7.80 2.02 5.91
CA PRO A 95 6.68 1.09 6.12
C PRO A 95 5.66 1.58 7.15
N ARG A 96 6.05 2.50 8.05
CA ARG A 96 5.16 3.09 9.05
C ARG A 96 4.28 4.21 8.50
N SER A 97 4.54 4.69 7.29
CA SER A 97 3.77 5.77 6.66
C SER A 97 2.51 5.27 5.94
N HIS A 98 2.35 3.95 5.80
CA HIS A 98 1.21 3.33 5.11
C HIS A 98 -0.05 3.19 5.98
N TYR A 99 0.05 3.41 7.29
CA TYR A 99 -1.07 3.22 8.21
C TYR A 99 -0.97 4.14 9.42
N ALA A 100 -2.13 4.49 9.99
CA ALA A 100 -2.23 5.09 11.31
C ALA A 100 -2.65 4.02 12.31
N GLY A 101 -1.76 3.70 13.25
CA GLY A 101 -2.03 2.73 14.30
C GLY A 101 -2.89 3.33 15.41
N PHE A 102 -4.19 3.04 15.42
CA PHE A 102 -5.07 3.43 16.51
C PHE A 102 -5.21 2.28 17.53
N PRO A 103 -5.19 2.58 18.85
CA PRO A 103 -5.51 1.57 19.84
C PRO A 103 -6.95 1.08 19.62
N TYR A 104 -7.12 -0.22 19.46
CA TYR A 104 -8.42 -0.85 19.33
C TYR A 104 -8.73 -1.61 20.63
N VAL A 105 -9.86 -1.29 21.25
CA VAL A 105 -10.41 -2.01 22.40
C VAL A 105 -11.57 -2.87 21.88
N PRO A 106 -11.42 -4.20 21.81
CA PRO A 106 -12.46 -5.09 21.32
C PRO A 106 -13.68 -5.04 22.23
N ARG A 107 -14.87 -4.98 21.65
CA ARG A 107 -16.12 -5.19 22.39
C ARG A 107 -16.38 -6.69 22.59
N PRO A 108 -17.26 -7.10 23.51
CA PRO A 108 -17.60 -8.51 23.70
C PRO A 108 -18.06 -9.20 22.41
N GLU A 109 -18.75 -8.50 21.51
CA GLU A 109 -19.22 -9.05 20.23
C GLU A 109 -18.04 -9.35 19.28
N ASP A 110 -16.99 -8.53 19.35
CA ASP A 110 -15.80 -8.65 18.49
C ASP A 110 -14.95 -9.87 18.89
N GLN A 111 -15.17 -10.47 20.07
CA GLN A 111 -14.49 -11.70 20.52
C GLN A 111 -14.94 -12.96 19.76
N GLN A 112 -16.05 -12.86 19.03
CA GLN A 112 -16.55 -13.92 18.16
C GLN A 112 -15.85 -13.91 16.79
N ASP A 113 -15.22 -12.80 16.41
CA ASP A 113 -14.47 -12.70 15.16
C ASP A 113 -13.14 -13.48 15.28
N PRO A 114 -12.93 -14.51 14.44
CA PRO A 114 -11.70 -15.31 14.46
C PRO A 114 -10.43 -14.51 14.12
N LEU A 115 -10.55 -13.40 13.37
CA LEU A 115 -9.43 -12.51 13.04
C LEU A 115 -9.01 -11.69 14.25
N ILE A 116 -9.97 -11.18 15.02
CA ILE A 116 -9.71 -10.42 16.25
C ILE A 116 -9.17 -11.35 17.34
N ARG A 117 -9.75 -12.56 17.49
CA ARG A 117 -9.30 -13.55 18.48
C ARG A 117 -7.84 -13.96 18.30
N ARG A 118 -7.37 -14.16 17.05
CA ARG A 118 -5.97 -14.53 16.75
C ARG A 118 -4.95 -13.47 17.18
N VAL A 119 -5.36 -12.20 17.21
CA VAL A 119 -4.49 -11.07 17.58
C VAL A 119 -4.38 -10.91 19.11
N ILE A 120 -5.41 -11.33 19.86
CA ILE A 120 -5.51 -11.12 21.32
C ILE A 120 -5.06 -12.35 22.14
N SER A 121 -4.73 -13.47 21.50
CA SER A 121 -4.37 -14.74 22.17
C SER A 121 -3.28 -14.56 23.25
N PRO A 122 -3.49 -15.09 24.47
CA PRO A 122 -2.58 -14.93 25.60
C PRO A 122 -1.28 -15.71 25.33
N GLY A 123 -0.27 -15.00 24.85
CA GLY A 123 1.02 -15.57 24.44
C GLY A 123 1.76 -14.68 23.44
N ARG A 124 1.05 -13.85 22.69
CA ARG A 124 1.63 -12.83 21.81
C ARG A 124 1.37 -11.45 22.42
N ARG A 125 2.21 -11.04 23.37
CA ARG A 125 2.18 -9.67 23.91
C ARG A 125 2.55 -8.70 22.79
N ILE A 126 1.56 -8.20 22.04
CA ILE A 126 1.70 -6.89 21.44
C ILE A 126 1.66 -5.94 22.63
N ALA A 127 2.83 -5.54 23.11
CA ALA A 127 2.96 -4.44 24.04
C ALA A 127 2.39 -3.21 23.31
N VAL A 128 1.10 -2.94 23.50
CA VAL A 128 0.54 -1.62 23.28
C VAL A 128 1.19 -0.75 24.35
N ALA A 129 2.39 -0.27 24.04
CA ALA A 129 3.06 0.75 24.81
C ALA A 129 2.22 2.01 24.67
N VAL A 130 1.22 2.15 25.55
CA VAL A 130 0.56 3.41 25.82
C VAL A 130 1.60 4.32 26.47
N ARG A 131 2.54 4.83 25.66
CA ARG A 131 3.32 5.99 26.06
C ARG A 131 2.35 7.16 25.92
N ARG A 132 1.69 7.51 27.02
CA ARG A 132 1.00 8.81 27.12
C ARG A 132 2.07 9.87 26.83
N GLN A 133 2.16 10.36 25.60
CA GLN A 133 2.82 11.64 25.37
C GLN A 133 1.96 12.67 26.11
N PRO A 134 2.51 13.40 27.10
CA PRO A 134 1.83 14.56 27.59
C PRO A 134 1.75 15.53 26.41
N VAL A 135 0.53 15.83 25.97
CA VAL A 135 0.29 16.91 25.02
C VAL A 135 0.67 18.20 25.74
N GLU A 136 1.92 18.65 25.56
CA GLU A 136 2.31 20.01 25.95
C GLU A 136 1.53 20.98 25.06
N ARG A 137 0.47 21.52 25.65
CA ARG A 137 -0.52 22.37 24.99
C ARG A 137 0.02 23.78 24.63
N ASN A 138 1.33 24.00 24.70
CA ASN A 138 1.95 25.32 24.66
C ASN A 138 2.85 25.62 23.43
N SER A 139 3.19 24.66 22.57
CA SER A 139 4.09 24.95 21.43
C SER A 139 3.40 25.59 20.21
N PHE A 140 2.06 25.49 20.08
CA PHE A 140 1.35 25.98 18.90
C PHE A 140 1.15 27.50 18.86
N ARG A 141 1.37 28.22 19.97
CA ARG A 141 1.20 29.69 20.01
C ARG A 141 2.45 30.50 19.66
N SER A 142 3.62 29.88 19.55
CA SER A 142 4.87 30.59 19.24
C SER A 142 5.19 30.68 17.74
N ALA A 143 4.51 29.93 16.87
CA ALA A 143 4.81 29.88 15.44
C ALA A 143 3.97 30.86 14.58
N ILE A 144 3.08 31.65 15.19
CA ILE A 144 2.22 32.63 14.49
C ILE A 144 2.62 34.09 14.81
N ARG A 145 3.80 34.29 15.41
CA ARG A 145 4.43 35.61 15.47
C ARG A 145 5.92 35.46 15.18
N LYS A 146 6.29 35.59 13.92
CA LYS A 146 7.51 36.23 13.43
C LYS A 146 7.37 36.44 11.93
#